data_AF-A0ABD3LSU3-F1
#
_entry.id   AF-A0ABD3LSU3-F1
#
_cell.length_a   1.000
_cell.length_b   1.000
_cell.length_c   1.000
_cell.angle_alpha   90.00
_cell.angle_beta   90.00
_cell.angle_gamma   90.00
#
_symmetry.space_group_name_H-M   'P 1'
#
loop_
_entity.id
_entity.type
_entity.pdbx_description
1 polymer ?
#
loop_
_entity_poly.entity_id
_entity_poly.type
_entity_poly.pdbx_seq_one_letter_code
_entity_poly.pdbx_strand_id
1 'polypeptide(L)'
;MESRTRSSASISSHRSEGEGQRFCFCGLPSPRRTSWTQINPGRRFYGCARYKEASKCKYFKWIDEKFSDRATEVILDLLHKRQQSPSVFVDDLDDVDSMQAQASSVKLFKNEVSMHAQASSTKPFKNEVSMMKIERKCYQACIMVLFCCLLYFMMKCKVLENEKKFLRLP
;
A
#
# COMPACT_ATOMS: atom_id res chain seq x y z
N MET A 1 37.43 -53.84 16.02
CA MET A 1 36.12 -53.72 15.36
C MET A 1 35.31 -52.73 16.17
N GLU A 2 35.34 -51.44 15.80
CA GLU A 2 34.54 -50.41 16.47
C GLU A 2 33.36 -50.02 15.57
N SER A 3 32.17 -50.31 16.10
CA SER A 3 30.87 -50.05 15.50
C SER A 3 30.58 -48.55 15.49
N ARG A 4 30.58 -47.93 14.29
CA ARG A 4 30.09 -46.57 14.07
C ARG A 4 28.57 -46.53 14.23
N THR A 5 28.09 -45.92 15.31
CA THR A 5 26.69 -45.52 15.46
C THR A 5 26.40 -44.34 14.52
N ARG A 6 25.49 -44.55 13.57
CA ARG A 6 24.93 -43.49 12.71
C ARG A 6 23.99 -42.65 13.56
N SER A 7 24.45 -41.48 14.02
CA SER A 7 23.57 -40.47 14.60
C SER A 7 22.72 -39.87 13.49
N SER A 8 21.44 -40.25 13.44
CA SER A 8 20.44 -39.57 12.63
C SER A 8 20.23 -38.17 13.19
N ALA A 9 20.77 -37.15 12.53
CA ALA A 9 20.46 -35.77 12.84
C ALA A 9 18.98 -35.52 12.53
N SER A 10 18.16 -35.47 13.58
CA SER A 10 16.80 -34.96 13.51
C SER A 10 16.86 -33.49 13.13
N ILE A 11 16.56 -33.18 11.87
CA ILE A 11 16.32 -31.83 11.39
C ILE A 11 15.10 -31.32 12.15
N SER A 12 15.34 -30.62 13.26
CA SER A 12 14.32 -29.85 13.94
C SER A 12 13.89 -28.73 12.99
N SER A 13 12.84 -28.99 12.21
CA SER A 13 12.14 -27.91 11.53
C SER A 13 11.59 -27.02 12.64
N HIS A 14 12.27 -25.91 12.91
CA HIS A 14 11.65 -24.75 13.56
C HIS A 14 10.52 -24.28 12.64
N ARG A 15 9.38 -24.97 12.66
CA ARG A 15 8.13 -24.43 12.19
C ARG A 15 7.78 -23.36 13.20
N SER A 16 8.08 -22.11 12.87
CA SER A 16 7.55 -20.94 13.56
C SER A 16 6.06 -21.17 13.80
N GLU A 17 5.63 -21.24 15.06
CA GLU A 17 4.25 -21.51 15.50
C GLU A 17 3.20 -20.48 15.01
N GLY A 18 3.56 -19.61 14.06
CA GLY A 18 2.74 -18.52 13.53
C GLY A 18 2.22 -18.69 12.10
N GLU A 19 2.74 -19.62 11.28
CA GLU A 19 2.45 -19.63 9.83
C GLU A 19 1.34 -20.59 9.38
N GLY A 20 0.47 -20.99 10.29
CA GLY A 20 -0.77 -21.68 9.93
C GLY A 20 -1.76 -20.71 9.28
N GLN A 21 -2.34 -21.11 8.14
CA GLN A 21 -3.47 -20.40 7.52
C GLN A 21 -4.58 -20.21 8.56
N ARG A 22 -4.89 -18.96 8.90
CA ARG A 22 -5.97 -18.62 9.84
C ARG A 22 -7.27 -18.45 9.08
N PHE A 23 -8.38 -18.80 9.71
CA PHE A 23 -9.73 -18.64 9.17
C PHE A 23 -10.57 -17.75 10.10
N CYS A 24 -11.46 -16.95 9.52
CA CYS A 24 -12.43 -16.16 10.29
C CYS A 24 -13.69 -16.98 10.59
N PHE A 25 -14.64 -16.42 11.35
CA PHE A 25 -15.91 -17.11 11.67
C PHE A 25 -16.82 -17.37 10.47
N CYS A 26 -16.53 -16.78 9.30
CA CYS A 26 -17.21 -17.12 8.04
C CYS A 26 -16.64 -18.39 7.38
N GLY A 27 -15.60 -19.02 7.95
CA GLY A 27 -14.86 -20.11 7.32
C GLY A 27 -13.91 -19.68 6.20
N LEU A 28 -13.70 -18.37 6.02
CA LEU A 28 -12.81 -17.82 4.98
C LEU A 28 -11.40 -17.59 5.52
N PRO A 29 -10.36 -17.74 4.68
CA PRO A 29 -8.99 -17.31 4.99
C PRO A 29 -8.96 -15.89 5.57
N SER A 30 -8.39 -15.75 6.76
CA SER A 30 -8.23 -14.46 7.42
C SER A 30 -6.91 -13.82 7.00
N PRO A 31 -6.93 -12.71 6.24
CA PRO A 31 -5.71 -12.04 5.82
C PRO A 31 -5.01 -11.35 7.00
N ARG A 32 -3.68 -11.34 6.95
CA ARG A 32 -2.84 -10.53 7.83
C ARG A 32 -2.87 -9.07 7.37
N ARG A 33 -3.12 -8.15 8.30
CA ARG A 33 -3.15 -6.70 8.07
C ARG A 33 -2.30 -5.98 9.11
N THR A 34 -1.92 -4.76 8.81
CA THR A 34 -1.18 -3.88 9.72
C THR A 34 -2.08 -2.70 10.11
N SER A 35 -2.20 -2.44 11.42
CA SER A 35 -2.88 -1.25 11.91
C SER A 35 -1.98 -0.03 11.74
N TRP A 36 -2.55 1.07 11.27
CA TRP A 36 -1.89 2.38 11.18
C TRP A 36 -2.65 3.44 11.99
N THR A 37 -3.37 2.99 13.01
CA THR A 37 -4.06 3.87 13.96
C THR A 37 -3.06 4.47 14.94
N GLN A 38 -3.38 5.63 15.53
CA GLN A 38 -2.54 6.29 16.53
C GLN A 38 -2.26 5.37 17.74
N ILE A 39 -3.22 4.53 18.12
CA ILE A 39 -3.13 3.67 19.31
C ILE A 39 -2.31 2.39 19.06
N ASN A 40 -2.35 1.85 17.83
CA ASN A 40 -1.67 0.61 17.48
C ASN A 40 -0.93 0.75 16.13
N PRO A 41 0.01 1.69 15.98
CA PRO A 41 0.67 1.90 14.71
C PRO A 41 1.65 0.76 14.43
N GLY A 42 1.68 0.25 13.19
CA GLY A 42 2.57 -0.84 12.78
C GLY A 42 2.21 -2.24 13.30
N ARG A 43 1.22 -2.38 14.20
CA ARG A 43 0.88 -3.66 14.84
C ARG A 43 0.07 -4.56 13.90
N ARG A 44 0.48 -5.82 13.72
CA ARG A 44 -0.19 -6.76 12.80
C ARG A 44 -1.33 -7.53 13.46
N PHE A 45 -2.39 -7.78 12.70
CA PHE A 45 -3.56 -8.54 13.12
C PHE A 45 -4.15 -9.40 11.99
N TYR A 46 -4.92 -10.41 12.37
CA TYR A 46 -5.82 -11.14 11.50
C TYR A 46 -7.25 -10.61 11.67
N GLY A 47 -8.00 -10.48 10.57
CA GLY A 47 -9.40 -10.07 10.61
C GLY A 47 -10.25 -10.71 9.52
N CYS A 48 -11.57 -10.50 9.55
CA CYS A 48 -12.45 -11.01 8.50
C CYS A 48 -11.99 -10.52 7.10
N ALA A 49 -12.00 -11.40 6.10
CA ALA A 49 -11.74 -11.02 4.71
C ALA A 49 -12.78 -9.98 4.23
N ARG A 50 -14.04 -10.18 4.60
CA ARG A 50 -15.21 -9.35 4.25
C ARG A 50 -15.40 -8.11 5.14
N TYR A 51 -14.38 -7.62 5.84
CA TYR A 51 -14.54 -6.58 6.87
C TYR A 51 -15.20 -5.25 6.40
N LYS A 52 -15.24 -5.00 5.09
CA LYS A 52 -15.91 -3.83 4.48
C LYS A 52 -17.39 -4.09 4.12
N GLU A 53 -17.83 -5.34 4.15
CA GLU A 53 -19.18 -5.74 3.78
C GLU A 53 -20.12 -5.71 5.00
N ALA A 54 -21.43 -5.59 4.74
CA ALA A 54 -22.45 -5.70 5.79
C ALA A 54 -22.49 -7.11 6.42
N SER A 55 -22.13 -8.14 5.66
CA SER A 55 -22.11 -9.56 6.05
C SER A 55 -20.88 -9.96 6.89
N LYS A 56 -20.04 -9.00 7.29
CA LYS A 56 -18.78 -9.28 7.99
C LYS A 56 -19.01 -9.97 9.35
N CYS A 57 -18.20 -10.98 9.64
CA CYS A 57 -18.07 -11.46 11.02
C CYS A 57 -17.09 -10.57 11.82
N LYS A 58 -17.15 -10.70 13.14
CA LYS A 58 -16.33 -9.92 14.09
C LYS A 58 -14.98 -10.58 14.43
N TYR A 59 -14.50 -11.52 13.62
CA TYR A 59 -13.21 -12.17 13.87
C TYR A 59 -12.06 -11.14 13.83
N PHE A 60 -11.27 -11.11 14.89
CA PHE A 60 -10.11 -10.24 15.06
C PHE A 60 -9.10 -10.90 16.00
N LYS A 61 -7.82 -10.89 15.65
CA LYS A 61 -6.74 -11.41 16.52
C LYS A 61 -5.43 -10.68 16.27
N TRP A 62 -4.81 -10.16 17.34
CA TRP A 62 -3.46 -9.59 17.26
C TRP A 62 -2.40 -10.67 17.01
N ILE A 63 -1.42 -10.35 16.17
CA ILE A 63 -0.24 -11.19 15.91
C ILE A 63 0.90 -10.73 16.79
N ASP A 64 1.16 -9.42 16.77
CA ASP A 64 2.22 -8.82 17.56
C ASP A 64 1.67 -8.37 18.91
N GLU A 65 2.54 -8.30 19.91
CA GLU A 65 2.26 -7.60 21.16
C GLU A 65 2.11 -6.09 20.91
N LYS A 66 1.59 -5.37 21.91
CA LYS A 66 1.50 -3.92 21.81
C LYS A 66 2.92 -3.35 21.91
N PHE A 67 3.25 -2.39 21.05
CA PHE A 67 4.51 -1.65 21.20
C PHE A 67 4.52 -0.85 22.49
N SER A 68 5.72 -0.60 23.03
CA SER A 68 5.89 0.35 24.13
C SER A 68 5.47 1.75 23.70
N ASP A 69 5.14 2.61 24.67
CA ASP A 69 4.73 3.99 24.38
C ASP A 69 5.83 4.75 23.65
N ARG A 70 7.10 4.56 24.06
CA ARG A 70 8.27 5.14 23.38
C ARG A 70 8.38 4.70 21.92
N ALA A 71 8.19 3.42 21.62
CA ALA A 71 8.24 2.92 20.24
C ALA A 71 7.06 3.45 19.42
N THR A 72 5.87 3.54 20.04
CA THR A 72 4.67 4.12 19.44
C THR A 72 4.91 5.57 19.02
N GLU A 73 5.47 6.41 19.91
CA GLU A 73 5.82 7.80 19.61
C GLU A 73 6.77 7.93 18.41
N VAL A 74 7.85 7.14 18.37
CA VAL A 74 8.80 7.17 17.25
C VAL A 74 8.11 6.78 15.94
N ILE A 75 7.29 5.74 15.96
CA ILE A 75 6.56 5.30 14.76
C ILE A 75 5.63 6.42 14.27
N LEU A 76 4.92 7.09 15.17
CA LEU A 76 4.02 8.18 14.82
C LEU A 76 4.77 9.41 14.31
N ASP A 77 5.86 9.81 14.94
CA ASP A 77 6.70 10.93 14.49
C ASP A 77 7.23 10.69 13.07
N LEU A 78 7.72 9.48 12.80
CA LEU A 78 8.19 9.09 11.46
C LEU A 78 7.05 9.09 10.42
N LEU A 79 5.83 8.70 10.81
CA LEU A 79 4.66 8.75 9.92
C LEU A 79 4.27 10.20 9.59
N HIS A 80 4.28 11.11 10.57
CA HIS A 80 4.00 12.53 10.35
C HIS A 80 5.06 13.17 9.45
N LYS A 81 6.35 12.94 9.72
CA LYS A 81 7.46 13.45 8.89
C LYS A 81 7.37 12.98 7.45
N ARG A 82 6.93 11.74 7.20
CA ARG A 82 6.71 11.22 5.84
C ARG A 82 5.59 11.96 5.10
N GLN A 83 4.53 12.34 5.81
CA GLN A 83 3.41 13.08 5.21
C GLN A 83 3.75 14.55 4.99
N GLN A 84 4.70 15.10 5.75
CA GLN A 84 5.18 16.48 5.66
C GLN A 84 6.39 16.65 4.71
N SER A 85 6.47 15.90 3.61
CA SER A 85 7.47 16.21 2.57
C SER A 85 7.36 17.68 2.13
N PRO A 86 8.46 18.46 2.06
CA PRO A 86 8.39 19.90 2.33
C PRO A 86 7.71 20.68 1.21
N SER A 87 6.61 21.36 1.55
CA SER A 87 6.13 22.56 0.84
C SER A 87 6.27 23.75 1.79
N VAL A 88 7.50 24.13 2.15
CA VAL A 88 7.78 25.40 2.83
C VAL A 88 9.00 26.03 2.16
N PHE A 89 8.73 26.98 1.26
CA PHE A 89 9.60 28.10 0.95
C PHE A 89 8.68 29.32 0.88
N VAL A 90 8.72 30.14 1.93
CA VAL A 90 8.47 31.59 2.09
C VAL A 90 8.66 31.77 3.61
N ASP A 91 9.68 32.40 4.16
CA ASP A 91 10.42 33.61 3.78
C ASP A 91 11.92 33.49 4.15
N ASP A 92 12.69 34.50 3.74
CA ASP A 92 14.13 34.73 3.93
C ASP A 92 15.05 34.15 2.84
N LEU A 93 15.12 34.93 1.76
CA LEU A 93 16.28 34.99 0.87
C LEU A 93 17.50 35.41 1.69
N ASP A 94 18.50 34.52 1.80
CA ASP A 94 19.94 34.83 1.74
C ASP A 94 20.76 33.58 2.15
N ASP A 95 20.79 32.52 1.32
CA ASP A 95 21.99 31.63 1.27
C ASP A 95 21.96 30.64 0.08
N VAL A 96 22.01 31.15 -1.15
CA VAL A 96 22.13 30.33 -2.37
C VAL A 96 23.61 30.20 -2.76
N ASP A 97 24.46 29.76 -1.84
CA ASP A 97 25.83 29.32 -2.19
C ASP A 97 26.29 28.07 -1.40
N SER A 98 25.57 27.71 -0.33
CA SER A 98 25.85 26.51 0.49
C SER A 98 25.35 25.19 -0.15
N MET A 99 24.39 25.25 -1.08
CA MET A 99 23.72 24.06 -1.61
C MET A 99 24.51 23.27 -2.67
N GLN A 100 25.57 23.85 -3.25
CA GLN A 100 26.38 23.15 -4.28
C GLN A 100 27.36 22.14 -3.65
N ALA A 101 27.83 22.41 -2.42
CA ALA A 101 28.79 21.56 -1.72
C ALA A 101 28.16 20.26 -1.19
N GLN A 102 26.90 20.31 -0.73
CA GLN A 102 26.21 19.15 -0.15
C GLN A 102 25.60 18.21 -1.21
N ALA A 103 25.28 18.70 -2.40
CA ALA A 103 24.79 17.86 -3.50
C ALA A 103 25.90 16.96 -4.08
N SER A 104 27.15 17.38 -3.95
CA SER A 104 28.32 16.67 -4.50
C SER A 104 28.74 15.49 -3.62
N SER A 105 28.65 15.63 -2.30
CA SER A 105 28.93 14.56 -1.32
C SER A 105 27.85 13.48 -1.32
N VAL A 106 26.57 13.83 -1.51
CA VAL A 106 25.46 12.86 -1.60
C VAL A 106 25.51 12.06 -2.91
N LYS A 107 25.96 12.66 -4.02
CA LYS A 107 26.14 11.95 -5.30
C LYS A 107 27.30 10.96 -5.25
N LEU A 108 28.39 11.30 -4.56
CA LEU A 108 29.54 10.41 -4.41
C LEU A 108 29.19 9.18 -3.57
N PHE A 109 28.47 9.37 -2.45
CA PHE A 109 28.05 8.26 -1.59
C PHE A 109 27.04 7.33 -2.27
N LYS A 110 26.19 7.84 -3.16
CA LYS A 110 25.24 7.03 -3.93
C LYS A 110 25.93 6.16 -4.99
N ASN A 111 27.10 6.57 -5.48
CA ASN A 111 27.86 5.84 -6.50
C ASN A 111 28.80 4.79 -5.88
N GLU A 112 29.35 5.02 -4.68
CA GLU A 112 30.20 4.02 -3.99
C GLU A 112 29.41 2.84 -3.43
N VAL A 113 28.17 3.07 -2.96
CA VAL A 113 27.31 1.99 -2.44
C VAL A 113 26.81 1.05 -3.56
N SER A 114 27.04 1.40 -4.83
CA SER A 114 26.62 0.60 -5.99
C SER A 114 27.55 -0.58 -6.33
N MET A 115 28.73 -0.73 -5.70
CA MET A 115 29.66 -1.82 -6.07
C MET A 115 29.87 -2.95 -5.04
N HIS A 116 29.29 -2.88 -3.83
CA HIS A 116 29.50 -3.93 -2.81
C HIS A 116 28.25 -4.47 -2.12
N ALA A 117 27.18 -4.75 -2.87
CA ALA A 117 26.11 -5.61 -2.37
C ALA A 117 25.71 -6.67 -3.40
N GLN A 118 26.48 -7.75 -3.45
CA GLN A 118 25.97 -9.02 -3.94
C GLN A 118 25.04 -9.64 -2.88
N ALA A 119 23.79 -9.85 -3.31
CA ALA A 119 22.80 -10.81 -2.83
C ALA A 119 22.53 -10.91 -1.31
N SER A 120 21.67 -10.01 -0.80
CA SER A 120 20.76 -10.34 0.31
C SER A 120 19.38 -9.70 0.11
N SER A 121 18.51 -10.43 -0.60
CA SER A 121 17.04 -10.47 -0.42
C SER A 121 16.33 -9.19 0.06
N THR A 122 16.34 -8.11 -0.73
CA THR A 122 15.30 -7.06 -0.68
C THR A 122 14.29 -7.26 -1.80
N LYS A 123 13.48 -8.30 -1.70
CA LYS A 123 12.14 -8.32 -2.32
C LYS A 123 11.18 -8.41 -1.15
N PRO A 124 10.50 -7.31 -0.76
CA PRO A 124 9.16 -7.09 -1.30
C PRO A 124 8.79 -5.59 -1.34
N PHE A 125 7.55 -5.26 -1.73
CA PHE A 125 6.86 -3.98 -1.46
C PHE A 125 6.80 -2.88 -2.55
N LYS A 126 7.22 -3.12 -3.80
CA LYS A 126 6.88 -2.20 -4.91
C LYS A 126 5.66 -2.63 -5.73
N ASN A 127 5.14 -3.84 -5.51
CA ASN A 127 4.27 -4.50 -6.48
C ASN A 127 2.78 -4.50 -6.09
N GLU A 128 2.41 -4.04 -4.88
CA GLU A 128 0.99 -3.91 -4.47
C GLU A 128 0.43 -2.49 -4.70
N VAL A 129 1.27 -1.46 -4.66
CA VAL A 129 0.84 -0.06 -4.89
C VAL A 129 0.68 0.26 -6.38
N SER A 130 1.35 -0.47 -7.27
CA SER A 130 1.14 -0.38 -8.72
C SER A 130 -0.23 -0.90 -9.13
N MET A 131 -0.67 -2.01 -8.52
CA MET A 131 -1.98 -2.63 -8.74
C MET A 131 -3.14 -1.70 -8.33
N MET A 132 -3.01 -0.95 -7.23
CA MET A 132 -4.03 0.04 -6.83
C MET A 132 -4.03 1.32 -7.70
N LYS A 133 -2.96 1.59 -8.47
CA LYS A 133 -2.92 2.71 -9.44
C LYS A 133 -3.54 2.35 -10.79
N ILE A 134 -3.51 1.06 -11.16
CA ILE A 134 -4.08 0.56 -12.41
C ILE A 134 -5.61 0.62 -12.35
N GLU A 135 -6.22 0.23 -11.22
CA GLU A 135 -7.67 0.29 -11.02
C GLU A 135 -8.23 1.73 -11.10
N ARG A 136 -7.53 2.72 -10.54
CA ARG A 136 -7.95 4.14 -10.57
C ARG A 136 -7.94 4.71 -11.99
N LYS A 137 -6.99 4.32 -12.83
CA LYS A 137 -6.90 4.77 -14.23
C LYS A 137 -7.99 4.14 -15.10
N CYS A 138 -8.28 2.86 -14.91
CA CYS A 138 -9.38 2.18 -15.60
C CYS A 138 -10.74 2.78 -15.23
N TYR A 139 -10.99 3.03 -13.94
CA TYR A 139 -12.23 3.65 -13.48
C TYR A 139 -12.40 5.08 -14.02
N GLN A 140 -11.33 5.87 -14.04
CA GLN A 140 -11.36 7.21 -14.61
C GLN A 140 -11.64 7.18 -16.13
N ALA A 141 -11.08 6.22 -16.87
CA ALA A 141 -11.40 6.03 -18.29
C ALA A 141 -12.86 5.60 -18.52
N CYS A 142 -13.38 4.67 -17.70
CA CYS A 142 -14.78 4.25 -17.77
C CYS A 142 -15.75 5.41 -17.51
N ILE A 143 -15.49 6.25 -16.50
CA ILE A 143 -16.30 7.45 -16.23
C ILE A 143 -16.32 8.40 -17.43
N MET A 144 -15.15 8.65 -18.04
CA MET A 144 -15.06 9.54 -19.20
C MET A 144 -15.88 9.03 -20.39
N VAL A 145 -15.82 7.72 -20.67
CA VAL A 145 -16.61 7.10 -21.75
C VAL A 145 -18.11 7.20 -21.46
N LEU A 146 -18.54 6.87 -20.24
CA LEU A 146 -19.95 6.97 -19.84
C LEU A 146 -20.46 8.41 -19.96
N PHE A 147 -19.67 9.39 -19.53
CA PHE A 147 -20.01 10.81 -19.66
C PHE A 147 -20.14 11.25 -21.13
N CYS A 148 -19.19 10.87 -22.00
CA CYS A 148 -19.27 11.15 -23.44
C CYS A 148 -20.50 10.50 -24.09
N CYS A 149 -20.83 9.25 -23.73
CA CYS A 149 -22.03 8.58 -24.22
C CYS A 149 -23.32 9.28 -23.77
N LEU A 150 -23.39 9.72 -22.51
CA LEU A 150 -24.53 10.49 -22.01
C LEU A 150 -24.66 11.83 -22.75
N LEU A 151 -23.58 12.57 -22.95
CA LEU A 151 -23.62 13.82 -23.72
C LEU A 151 -24.07 13.58 -25.17
N TYR A 152 -23.54 12.55 -25.82
CA TYR A 152 -23.96 12.19 -27.17
C TYR A 152 -25.45 11.85 -27.23
N PHE A 153 -25.94 11.05 -26.28
CA PHE A 153 -27.35 10.69 -26.18
C PHE A 153 -28.21 11.92 -25.95
N MET A 154 -27.83 12.81 -25.03
CA MET A 154 -28.54 14.06 -24.78
C MET A 154 -28.56 14.98 -26.00
N MET A 155 -27.44 15.07 -26.74
CA MET A 155 -27.37 15.82 -27.99
C MET A 155 -28.26 15.19 -29.06
N LYS A 156 -28.22 13.86 -29.23
CA LYS A 156 -29.08 13.14 -30.19
C LYS A 156 -30.56 13.24 -29.83
N CYS A 157 -30.93 13.13 -28.56
CA CYS A 157 -32.29 13.34 -28.08
C CYS A 157 -32.78 14.75 -28.41
N LYS A 158 -31.94 15.77 -28.19
CA LYS A 158 -32.28 17.17 -28.50
C LYS A 158 -32.42 17.40 -30.01
N VAL A 159 -31.56 16.80 -30.84
CA VAL A 159 -31.68 16.84 -32.30
C VAL A 159 -32.94 16.13 -32.78
N LEU A 160 -33.24 14.93 -32.28
CA LEU A 160 -34.45 14.18 -32.63
C LEU A 160 -35.72 14.88 -32.15
N GLU A 161 -35.69 15.55 -30.99
CA GLU A 161 -36.82 16.36 -30.52
C GLU A 161 -37.04 17.59 -31.41
N ASN A 162 -35.97 18.20 -31.92
CA ASN A 162 -36.04 19.30 -32.87
C ASN A 162 -36.54 18.86 -34.25
N GLU A 163 -36.10 17.70 -34.76
CA GLU A 163 -36.62 17.15 -36.03
C GLU A 163 -38.09 16.74 -35.92
N LYS A 164 -38.51 16.17 -34.78
CA LYS A 164 -39.93 15.86 -34.48
C LYS A 164 -40.80 17.12 -34.31
N LYS A 165 -40.21 18.28 -34.03
CA LYS A 165 -40.91 19.58 -34.04
C LYS A 165 -41.00 20.13 -35.47
N PHE A 166 -39.98 19.94 -36.31
CA PHE A 166 -39.97 20.36 -37.70
C PHE A 166 -40.97 19.57 -38.58
N LEU A 167 -41.11 18.26 -38.35
CA LEU A 167 -42.08 17.39 -39.04
C LEU A 167 -43.54 17.53 -38.51
N ARG A 168 -43.76 18.36 -37.50
CA ARG A 168 -45.08 18.71 -36.94
C ARG A 168 -45.49 20.16 -37.22
N LEU A 169 -44.83 20.81 -38.18
CA LEU A 169 -45.33 22.05 -38.77
C LEU A 169 -46.34 21.68 -39.88
N PRO A 170 -47.53 22.30 -39.91
CA PRO A 170 -48.58 22.01 -40.88
C PRO A 170 -48.22 22.42 -42.31
#